data_AF-A0A147EJV2-F1
#
_entry.id   AF-A0A147EJV2-F1
#
_cell.length_a   1.000
_cell.length_b   1.000
_cell.length_c   1.000
_cell.angle_alpha   90.00
_cell.angle_beta   90.00
_cell.angle_gamma   90.00
#
_symmetry.space_group_name_H-M   'P 1'
#
loop_
_entity.id
_entity.type
_entity.pdbx_description
1 polymer ?
#
loop_
_entity_poly.entity_id
_entity_poly.type
_entity_poly.pdbx_seq_one_letter_code
_entity_poly.pdbx_strand_id
1 'polypeptide(L)' 'MPVVDLSLPVTAGMAVYPGDPEVRIAPALTVGADGVAVARLDLGTHTGTHLDAPAHSIAGGRTVERIALELLVGAAR' A
#
# COMPACT_ATOMS: atom_id res chain seq x y z
N MET A 1 -20.18 6.90 -15.79
CA MET A 1 -19.23 7.92 -15.30
C MET A 1 -17.84 7.31 -15.37
N PRO A 2 -16.82 8.02 -15.88
CA PRO A 2 -15.46 7.49 -15.88
C PRO A 2 -14.90 7.40 -14.45
N VAL A 3 -14.04 6.41 -14.22
CA VAL A 3 -13.25 6.34 -12.99
C VAL A 3 -12.10 7.33 -13.12
N VAL A 4 -11.84 8.08 -12.05
CA VAL A 4 -10.67 8.97 -11.92
C VAL A 4 -9.74 8.37 -10.89
N ASP A 5 -8.47 8.18 -11.24
CA ASP A 5 -7.46 7.72 -10.29
C ASP A 5 -6.99 8.90 -9.42
N LEU A 6 -7.11 8.74 -8.10
CA LEU A 6 -6.68 9.70 -7.08
C LEU A 6 -5.49 9.17 -6.27
N SER A 7 -4.87 8.09 -6.72
CA SER A 7 -3.81 7.38 -6.00
C SER A 7 -2.43 7.95 -6.37
N LEU A 8 -1.53 8.01 -5.39
CA LEU A 8 -0.12 8.29 -5.65
C LEU A 8 0.56 7.01 -6.18
N PRO A 9 1.34 7.09 -7.27
CA PRO A 9 2.16 5.96 -7.71
C PRO A 9 3.16 5.54 -6.64
N VAL A 10 3.29 4.23 -6.41
CA VAL A 10 4.29 3.66 -5.50
C VAL A 10 5.56 3.34 -6.29
N THR A 11 6.65 4.01 -5.95
CA THR A 11 7.95 3.86 -6.63
C THR A 11 9.08 3.70 -5.61
N ALA A 12 10.12 2.94 -5.96
CA ALA A 12 11.32 2.85 -5.14
C ALA A 12 11.94 4.25 -4.93
N GLY A 13 12.37 4.55 -3.70
CA GLY A 13 12.96 5.85 -3.35
C GLY A 13 11.98 7.01 -3.27
N MET A 14 10.66 6.77 -3.31
CA MET A 14 9.67 7.81 -3.01
C MET A 14 9.80 8.29 -1.56
N ALA A 15 9.29 9.49 -1.28
CA ALA A 15 9.25 10.01 0.07
C ALA A 15 8.42 9.10 0.98
N VAL A 16 8.95 8.82 2.17
CA VAL A 16 8.30 8.13 3.28
C VAL A 16 8.41 8.99 4.54
N TYR A 17 7.64 8.67 5.58
CA TYR A 17 7.76 9.38 6.85
C TYR A 17 9.17 9.16 7.45
N PRO A 18 9.79 10.19 8.08
CA PRO A 18 11.11 10.02 8.69
C PRO A 18 11.13 8.88 9.73
N GLY A 19 11.92 7.83 9.45
CA GLY A 19 12.05 6.65 10.30
C GLY A 19 11.23 5.43 9.85
N ASP A 20 10.31 5.60 8.90
CA ASP A 20 9.55 4.49 8.32
C ASP A 20 10.40 3.66 7.33
N PRO A 21 10.01 2.40 7.04
CA PRO A 21 10.67 1.60 6.02
C PRO A 21 10.63 2.29 4.64
N GLU A 22 11.79 2.37 3.99
CA GLU A 22 11.89 2.81 2.60
C GLU A 22 11.14 1.85 1.67
N VAL A 23 10.55 2.40 0.59
CA VAL A 23 9.98 1.58 -0.48
C VAL A 23 11.11 0.98 -1.32
N ARG A 24 11.18 -0.35 -1.35
CA ARG A 24 12.08 -1.13 -2.21
C ARG A 24 11.29 -2.07 -3.10
N ILE A 25 11.52 -1.93 -4.41
CA ILE A 25 10.95 -2.79 -5.44
C ILE A 25 12.12 -3.42 -6.19
N ALA A 26 12.20 -4.75 -6.19
CA ALA A 26 13.28 -5.48 -6.83
C ALA A 26 12.75 -6.72 -7.56
N PRO A 27 13.37 -7.18 -8.65
CA PRO A 27 12.98 -8.43 -9.28
C PRO A 27 13.22 -9.60 -8.31
N ALA A 28 12.18 -10.42 -8.11
CA ALA A 28 12.26 -11.71 -7.46
C ALA A 28 12.47 -12.83 -8.49
N LEU A 29 11.80 -12.71 -9.65
CA LEU A 29 11.94 -13.57 -10.82
C LEU A 29 12.00 -12.72 -12.09
N THR A 30 12.69 -13.20 -13.10
CA THR A 30 12.80 -12.53 -14.41
C THR A 30 12.34 -13.45 -15.52
N VAL A 31 11.74 -12.89 -16.58
CA VAL A 31 11.27 -13.69 -17.72
C VAL A 31 12.42 -14.50 -18.35
N GLY A 32 13.62 -13.94 -18.41
CA GLY A 32 14.78 -14.59 -19.04
C GLY A 32 15.27 -15.84 -18.29
N ALA A 33 15.24 -15.84 -16.96
CA ALA A 33 15.70 -16.97 -16.16
C ALA A 33 14.56 -17.93 -15.78
N ASP A 34 13.36 -17.38 -15.51
CA ASP A 34 12.28 -18.08 -14.81
C ASP A 34 11.00 -18.21 -15.66
N GLY A 35 10.95 -17.57 -16.83
CA GLY A 35 9.77 -17.55 -17.70
C GLY A 35 8.64 -16.61 -17.23
N VAL A 36 8.79 -15.96 -16.07
CA VAL A 36 7.81 -15.02 -15.48
C VAL A 36 8.50 -13.81 -14.85
N ALA A 37 7.84 -12.65 -14.87
CA ALA A 37 8.30 -11.46 -14.16
C ALA A 37 7.56 -11.33 -12.81
N VAL A 38 8.30 -11.39 -11.71
CA VAL A 38 7.75 -11.17 -10.36
C VAL A 38 8.64 -10.17 -9.63
N ALA A 39 8.03 -9.15 -9.03
CA ALA A 39 8.74 -8.21 -8.17
C ALA A 39 8.52 -8.59 -6.70
N ARG A 40 9.58 -8.47 -5.89
CA ARG A 40 9.49 -8.37 -4.43
C ARG A 40 9.26 -6.90 -4.07
N LEU A 41 8.29 -6.68 -3.18
CA LEU A 41 8.00 -5.38 -2.61
C LEU A 41 8.30 -5.42 -1.11
N ASP A 42 9.00 -4.39 -0.62
CA ASP A 42 9.24 -4.12 0.80
C ASP A 42 8.87 -2.65 1.03
N LEU A 43 7.91 -2.39 1.92
CA LEU A 43 7.32 -1.09 2.16
C LEU A 43 6.61 -1.04 3.52
N GLY A 44 6.54 0.15 4.11
CA GLY A 44 5.67 0.42 5.26
C GLY A 44 4.20 0.53 4.85
N THR A 45 3.27 0.24 5.78
CA THR A 45 1.81 0.32 5.52
C THR A 45 1.32 1.74 5.24
N HIS A 46 2.07 2.77 5.62
CA HIS A 46 1.78 4.19 5.41
C HIS A 46 2.49 4.75 4.17
N THR A 47 2.57 3.95 3.09
CA THR A 47 3.20 4.34 1.82
C THR A 47 2.13 4.81 0.83
N GLY A 48 2.31 5.99 0.24
CA GLY A 48 1.41 6.50 -0.81
C GLY A 48 -0.03 6.74 -0.32
N THR A 49 -1.01 6.53 -1.20
CA THR A 49 -2.43 6.60 -0.83
C THR A 49 -2.83 5.34 -0.05
N HIS A 50 -3.16 5.48 1.23
CA HIS A 50 -3.40 4.37 2.15
C HIS A 50 -4.54 4.65 3.14
N LEU A 51 -4.79 3.69 4.04
CA LEU A 51 -5.82 3.69 5.07
C LEU A 51 -5.20 3.29 6.40
N ASP A 52 -5.54 4.02 7.46
CA ASP A 52 -5.18 3.66 8.83
C ASP A 52 -6.27 2.83 9.50
N ALA A 53 -5.88 1.75 10.15
CA ALA A 53 -6.72 1.07 11.12
C ALA A 53 -6.44 1.58 12.54
N PRO A 54 -7.41 1.53 13.48
CA PRO A 54 -7.16 1.92 14.87
C PRO A 54 -5.92 1.28 15.52
N ALA A 55 -5.57 0.05 15.12
CA ALA A 55 -4.35 -0.63 15.56
C ALA A 55 -3.04 0.14 15.26
N HIS A 56 -3.06 1.10 14.33
CA HIS A 56 -1.91 1.94 14.02
C HIS A 56 -1.43 2.76 15.23
N SER A 57 -2.37 3.28 16.04
CA SER A 57 -2.06 4.18 17.15
C SER A 57 -2.65 3.74 18.51
N ILE A 58 -3.51 2.72 18.51
CA ILE A 58 -4.17 2.19 19.70
C ILE A 58 -3.75 0.74 19.90
N ALA A 59 -3.07 0.46 21.02
CA ALA A 59 -2.66 -0.90 21.38
C ALA A 59 -3.88 -1.82 21.52
N GLY A 60 -3.89 -2.95 20.80
CA GLY A 60 -5.03 -3.85 20.74
C GLY A 60 -6.23 -3.31 19.93
N GLY A 61 -6.03 -2.20 19.22
CA GLY A 61 -7.03 -1.59 18.36
C GLY A 61 -7.46 -2.52 17.22
N ARG A 62 -8.59 -2.17 16.59
CA ARG A 62 -9.12 -2.88 15.42
C ARG A 62 -8.09 -2.82 14.27
N THR A 63 -7.82 -3.97 13.67
CA THR A 63 -6.93 -4.19 12.53
C THR A 63 -7.68 -4.02 11.19
N VAL A 64 -6.95 -3.90 10.08
CA VAL A 64 -7.52 -3.56 8.75
C VAL A 64 -8.56 -4.58 8.29
N GLU A 65 -8.34 -5.87 8.50
CA GLU A 65 -9.24 -6.96 8.08
C GLU A 65 -10.59 -6.95 8.80
N ARG A 66 -10.70 -6.15 9.88
CA ARG A 66 -11.92 -5.99 10.67
C ARG A 66 -12.69 -4.71 10.32
N ILE A 67 -12.23 -3.92 9.36
CA ILE A 67 -12.95 -2.74 8.86
C ILE A 67 -14.04 -3.23 7.89
N ALA A 68 -15.28 -2.80 8.13
CA ALA A 68 -16.42 -3.12 7.28
C ALA A 68 -16.26 -2.45 5.90
N LEU A 69 -16.42 -3.21 4.80
CA LEU A 69 -16.18 -2.72 3.44
C LEU A 69 -17.16 -1.63 3.02
N GLU A 70 -18.35 -1.60 3.61
CA GLU A 70 -19.38 -0.58 3.37
C GLU A 70 -18.91 0.81 3.80
N LEU A 71 -17.89 0.90 4.66
CA LEU A 71 -17.26 2.17 5.04
C LEU A 71 -16.26 2.67 3.99
N LEU A 72 -15.82 1.82 3.07
CA LEU A 72 -14.76 2.12 2.10
C LEU A 72 -15.31 2.41 0.69
N VAL A 73 -16.62 2.31 0.49
CA VAL A 73 -17.28 2.54 -0.80
C VAL A 73 -18.57 3.35 -0.59
N GLY A 74 -18.67 4.52 -1.22
CA GLY A 74 -19.87 5.32 -1.12
C GLY A 74 -19.74 6.70 -1.77
N ALA A 75 -20.78 7.51 -1.63
CA ALA A 75 -20.71 8.92 -1.98
C ALA A 75 -19.74 9.64 -1.05
N ALA A 76 -18.72 10.25 -1.62
CA ALA A 76 -17.77 11.12 -0.94
C ALA A 76 -17.89 12.55 -1.50
N ARG A 77 -17.54 13.55 -0.70
CA ARG A 77 -17.58 14.96 -1.09
C ARG A 77 -16.31 15.66 -0.67
#